data_AF-A0A520HNZ5-F1
#
_entry.id   AF-A0A520HNZ5-F1
#
_cell.length_a   1.000
_cell.length_b   1.000
_cell.length_c   1.000
_cell.angle_alpha   90.00
_cell.angle_beta   90.00
_cell.angle_gamma   90.00
#
_symmetry.space_group_name_H-M   'P 1'
#
loop_
_entity.id
_entity.type
_entity.pdbx_description
1 polymer ?
#
loop_
_entity_poly.entity_id
_entity_poly.type
_entity_poly.pdbx_seq_one_letter_code
_entity_poly.pdbx_strand_id
1 'polypeptide(L)'
;LKGEQVDREEMDATNEKLEKKQTRAQGKPILLGITKASLQTRSFISAASFQETTRVLTEAAVQGKQDMLMGLKENVIVGRLIPAGTGAGLNRLRVVANSRDASMRVAQRKMAEASIIAPKSAKEEHDAELARSPRDSGGTGDDALGEVVTSGTGTDADAGEYLNKPE
;
A
#
# COMPACT_ATOMS: atom_id res chain seq x y z
N LEU A 1 -35.97 -10.23 -4.11
CA LEU A 1 -37.27 -10.93 -3.90
C LEU A 1 -38.03 -11.09 -5.22
N LYS A 2 -39.08 -11.94 -5.29
CA LYS A 2 -39.98 -11.98 -6.46
C LYS A 2 -40.69 -10.63 -6.60
N GLY A 3 -40.57 -9.98 -7.76
CA GLY A 3 -41.26 -8.72 -8.08
C GLY A 3 -40.47 -7.44 -7.77
N GLU A 4 -39.23 -7.56 -7.34
CA GLU A 4 -38.35 -6.42 -7.08
C GLU A 4 -37.79 -5.83 -8.38
N GLN A 5 -37.67 -4.50 -8.45
CA GLN A 5 -37.05 -3.79 -9.56
C GLN A 5 -35.59 -3.55 -9.23
N VAL A 6 -34.70 -4.06 -10.08
CA VAL A 6 -33.25 -3.95 -9.91
C VAL A 6 -32.67 -3.45 -11.24
N ASP A 7 -31.61 -2.66 -11.16
CA ASP A 7 -30.84 -2.27 -12.34
C ASP A 7 -30.27 -3.49 -13.05
N ARG A 8 -30.36 -3.48 -14.38
CA ARG A 8 -29.82 -4.56 -15.21
C ARG A 8 -28.34 -4.83 -14.93
N GLU A 9 -27.54 -3.78 -14.83
CA GLU A 9 -26.10 -3.89 -14.57
C GLU A 9 -25.80 -4.55 -13.21
N GLU A 10 -26.61 -4.30 -12.18
CA GLU A 10 -26.43 -4.93 -10.87
C GLU A 10 -26.84 -6.39 -10.87
N MET A 11 -27.94 -6.72 -11.55
CA MET A 11 -28.36 -8.10 -11.75
C MET A 11 -27.28 -8.89 -12.49
N ASP A 12 -26.72 -8.32 -13.57
CA ASP A 12 -25.69 -8.95 -14.39
C ASP A 12 -24.38 -9.11 -13.58
N ALA A 13 -23.92 -8.06 -12.87
CA ALA A 13 -22.73 -8.13 -12.02
C ALA A 13 -22.87 -9.12 -10.85
N THR A 14 -24.07 -9.25 -10.29
CA THR A 14 -24.35 -10.25 -9.25
C THR A 14 -24.32 -11.66 -9.85
N ASN A 15 -24.93 -11.84 -11.03
CA ASN A 15 -24.94 -13.09 -11.76
C ASN A 15 -23.56 -13.57 -12.20
N GLU A 16 -22.61 -12.66 -12.47
CA GLU A 16 -21.22 -12.99 -12.78
C GLU A 16 -20.44 -13.50 -11.57
N LYS A 17 -20.81 -13.05 -10.35
CA LYS A 17 -20.17 -13.48 -9.09
C LYS A 17 -20.70 -14.82 -8.57
N LEU A 18 -21.77 -15.37 -9.16
CA LEU A 18 -22.37 -16.64 -8.72
C LEU A 18 -21.47 -17.83 -9.06
N GLU A 19 -21.36 -18.77 -8.13
CA GLU A 19 -20.70 -20.05 -8.39
C GLU A 19 -21.52 -20.92 -9.35
N LYS A 20 -20.86 -21.86 -10.05
CA LYS A 20 -21.50 -22.73 -11.06
C LYS A 20 -22.69 -23.56 -10.55
N LYS A 21 -22.86 -23.72 -9.23
CA LYS A 21 -23.96 -24.47 -8.60
C LYS A 21 -25.17 -23.60 -8.22
N GLN A 22 -25.09 -22.28 -8.39
CA GLN A 22 -26.17 -21.37 -8.01
C GLN A 22 -27.05 -20.99 -9.21
N THR A 23 -28.34 -20.82 -8.97
CA THR A 23 -29.30 -20.40 -9.99
C THR A 23 -29.15 -18.91 -10.26
N ARG A 24 -28.97 -18.53 -11.54
CA ARG A 24 -28.86 -17.13 -11.97
C ARG A 24 -30.19 -16.41 -11.77
N ALA A 25 -30.13 -15.14 -11.36
CA ALA A 25 -31.28 -14.27 -11.30
C ALA A 25 -31.82 -14.01 -12.71
N GLN A 26 -33.13 -14.15 -12.88
CA GLN A 26 -33.84 -13.87 -14.13
C GLN A 26 -34.83 -12.72 -13.90
N GLY A 27 -34.85 -11.76 -14.83
CA GLY A 27 -35.75 -10.61 -14.79
C GLY A 27 -36.36 -10.34 -16.16
N LYS A 28 -37.47 -9.59 -16.18
CA LYS A 28 -38.06 -9.06 -17.40
C LYS A 28 -37.84 -7.55 -17.45
N PRO A 29 -37.47 -6.96 -18.61
CA PRO A 29 -37.31 -5.52 -18.71
C PRO A 29 -38.66 -4.83 -18.50
N ILE A 30 -38.65 -3.72 -17.75
CA ILE A 30 -39.82 -2.90 -17.47
C ILE A 30 -39.56 -1.50 -18.05
N LEU A 31 -40.53 -0.95 -18.77
CA LEU A 31 -40.45 0.41 -19.29
C LEU A 31 -40.86 1.40 -18.20
N LEU A 32 -39.99 2.36 -17.91
CA LEU A 32 -40.23 3.44 -16.96
C LEU A 32 -40.24 4.78 -17.71
N GLY A 33 -41.09 5.71 -17.26
CA GLY A 33 -41.05 7.09 -17.75
C GLY A 33 -39.79 7.82 -17.28
N ILE A 34 -39.38 8.86 -18.00
CA ILE A 34 -38.12 9.60 -17.73
C ILE A 34 -38.03 10.12 -16.28
N THR A 35 -39.13 10.61 -15.72
CA THR A 35 -39.18 11.13 -14.35
C THR A 35 -38.95 10.03 -13.32
N LYS A 36 -39.63 8.89 -13.49
CA LYS A 36 -39.51 7.76 -12.56
C LYS A 36 -38.12 7.13 -12.63
N ALA A 37 -37.59 6.96 -13.85
CA ALA A 37 -36.22 6.49 -14.06
C ALA A 37 -35.18 7.45 -13.44
N SER A 38 -35.40 8.77 -13.54
CA SER A 38 -34.48 9.79 -13.00
C SER A 38 -34.55 9.94 -11.47
N LEU A 39 -35.62 9.49 -10.82
CA LEU A 39 -35.72 9.45 -9.35
C LEU A 39 -35.15 8.15 -8.77
N GLN A 40 -35.17 7.06 -9.55
CA GLN A 40 -34.68 5.74 -9.14
C GLN A 40 -33.17 5.53 -9.37
N THR A 41 -32.40 6.59 -9.64
CA THR A 41 -30.94 6.45 -9.81
C THR A 41 -30.26 6.03 -8.51
N ARG A 42 -29.08 5.42 -8.61
CA ARG A 42 -28.28 5.00 -7.45
C ARG A 42 -27.80 6.17 -6.61
N SER A 43 -27.46 7.29 -7.25
CA SER A 43 -27.00 8.49 -6.58
C SER A 43 -28.18 9.28 -6.04
N PHE A 44 -28.23 9.42 -4.71
CA PHE A 44 -29.24 10.26 -4.07
C PHE A 44 -28.92 11.74 -4.28
N ILE A 45 -27.66 12.12 -4.47
CA ILE A 45 -27.26 13.52 -4.77
C ILE A 45 -27.82 13.92 -6.14
N SER A 46 -27.61 13.07 -7.15
CA SER A 46 -28.17 13.27 -8.49
C SER A 46 -29.69 13.24 -8.48
N ALA A 47 -30.31 12.30 -7.78
CA ALA A 47 -31.78 12.20 -7.70
C ALA A 47 -32.40 13.40 -6.99
N ALA A 48 -31.85 13.83 -5.84
CA ALA A 48 -32.32 15.00 -5.10
C ALA A 48 -32.17 16.29 -5.92
N SER A 49 -31.13 16.42 -6.76
CA SER A 49 -30.96 17.59 -7.64
C SER A 49 -32.01 17.70 -8.75
N PHE A 50 -32.73 16.62 -9.05
CA PHE A 50 -33.76 16.63 -10.08
C PHE A 50 -35.08 17.18 -9.52
N GLN A 51 -35.73 16.43 -8.61
CA GLN A 51 -37.02 16.76 -7.98
C GLN A 51 -37.15 16.04 -6.62
N GLU A 52 -38.20 16.36 -5.85
CA GLU A 52 -38.53 15.67 -4.58
C GLU A 52 -37.40 15.67 -3.53
N THR A 53 -36.59 16.73 -3.49
CA THR A 53 -35.40 16.90 -2.63
C THR A 53 -35.58 16.39 -1.20
N THR A 54 -36.62 16.86 -0.50
CA THR A 54 -36.89 16.50 0.90
C THR A 54 -37.11 15.00 1.08
N ARG A 55 -37.87 14.37 0.18
CA ARG A 55 -38.16 12.94 0.25
C ARG A 55 -36.91 12.10 -0.04
N VAL A 56 -36.13 12.48 -1.06
CA VAL A 56 -34.93 11.74 -1.44
C VAL A 56 -33.87 11.80 -0.34
N LEU A 57 -33.68 12.97 0.28
CA LEU A 57 -32.69 13.14 1.35
C LEU A 57 -33.10 12.43 2.65
N THR A 58 -34.39 12.43 3.02
CA THR A 58 -34.85 11.70 4.22
C THR A 58 -34.71 10.20 4.04
N GLU A 59 -35.08 9.66 2.87
CA GLU A 59 -34.91 8.23 2.58
C GLU A 59 -33.44 7.82 2.60
N ALA A 60 -32.56 8.61 1.99
CA ALA A 60 -31.12 8.35 2.00
C ALA A 60 -30.52 8.41 3.42
N ALA A 61 -30.96 9.36 4.25
CA ALA A 61 -30.52 9.48 5.64
C ALA A 61 -30.95 8.30 6.50
N VAL A 62 -32.20 7.85 6.35
CA VAL A 62 -32.74 6.68 7.09
C VAL A 62 -32.04 5.38 6.66
N GLN A 63 -31.73 5.23 5.37
CA GLN A 63 -31.01 4.06 4.85
C GLN A 63 -29.49 4.12 5.09
N GLY A 64 -28.94 5.27 5.53
CA GLY A 64 -27.50 5.47 5.64
C GLY A 64 -26.78 5.38 4.29
N LYS A 65 -27.43 5.81 3.21
CA LYS A 65 -26.93 5.64 1.84
C LYS A 65 -25.70 6.50 1.60
N GLN A 66 -24.65 5.92 1.01
CA GLN A 66 -23.43 6.65 0.64
C GLN A 66 -23.33 6.81 -0.88
N ASP A 67 -22.97 8.00 -1.33
CA ASP A 67 -22.79 8.30 -2.75
C ASP A 67 -21.33 8.13 -3.17
N MET A 68 -21.08 7.37 -4.23
CA MET A 68 -19.73 7.08 -4.75
C MET A 68 -19.26 8.09 -5.80
N LEU A 69 -20.08 9.08 -6.17
CA LEU A 69 -19.73 10.15 -7.12
C LEU A 69 -19.22 9.59 -8.46
N MET A 70 -19.88 8.55 -8.98
CA MET A 70 -19.51 7.92 -10.26
C MET A 70 -20.16 8.62 -11.46
N GLY A 71 -21.21 9.40 -11.23
CA GLY A 71 -22.00 10.08 -12.24
C GLY A 71 -21.49 11.47 -12.60
N LEU A 72 -22.06 12.04 -13.66
CA LEU A 72 -21.71 13.38 -14.12
C LEU A 72 -22.22 14.46 -13.17
N LYS A 73 -23.51 14.43 -12.81
CA LYS A 73 -24.14 15.49 -12.00
C LYS A 73 -23.55 15.56 -10.60
N GLU A 74 -23.33 14.42 -9.94
CA GLU A 74 -22.65 14.35 -8.64
C GLU A 74 -21.33 15.12 -8.63
N ASN A 75 -20.46 14.85 -9.61
CA ASN A 75 -19.15 15.49 -9.67
C ASN A 75 -19.25 16.99 -9.96
N VAL A 76 -20.22 17.42 -10.78
CA VAL A 76 -20.48 18.84 -11.01
C VAL A 76 -20.93 19.55 -9.72
N ILE A 77 -21.84 18.95 -8.96
CA ILE A 77 -22.36 19.53 -7.70
C ILE A 77 -21.25 19.65 -6.65
N VAL A 78 -20.38 18.65 -6.55
CA VAL A 78 -19.25 18.62 -5.59
C VAL A 78 -18.06 19.46 -6.07
N GLY A 79 -17.98 19.81 -7.35
CA GLY A 79 -16.86 20.58 -7.93
C GLY A 79 -15.63 19.73 -8.30
N ARG A 80 -15.82 18.43 -8.58
CA ARG A 80 -14.79 17.51 -9.05
C ARG A 80 -14.80 17.40 -10.58
N LEU A 81 -13.71 16.91 -11.16
CA LEU A 81 -13.67 16.62 -12.60
C LEU A 81 -14.72 15.55 -12.95
N ILE A 82 -15.52 15.84 -13.97
CA ILE A 82 -16.53 14.89 -14.47
C ILE A 82 -15.87 13.65 -15.08
N PRO A 83 -16.52 12.46 -15.01
CA PRO A 83 -16.01 11.22 -15.57
C PRO A 83 -16.19 11.13 -17.09
N ALA A 84 -16.05 12.26 -17.80
CA ALA A 84 -16.19 12.35 -19.25
C ALA A 84 -15.11 13.28 -19.84
N GLY A 85 -14.83 13.12 -21.14
CA GLY A 85 -13.84 13.93 -21.85
C GLY A 85 -12.45 13.90 -21.20
N THR A 86 -11.87 15.08 -20.98
CA THR A 86 -10.55 15.24 -20.34
C THR A 86 -10.54 14.73 -18.91
N GLY A 87 -11.64 14.86 -18.16
CA GLY A 87 -11.75 14.38 -16.78
C GLY A 87 -11.58 12.86 -16.68
N ALA A 88 -12.17 12.10 -17.61
CA ALA A 88 -11.97 10.65 -17.69
C ALA A 88 -10.52 10.28 -18.04
N GLY A 89 -9.90 11.01 -18.97
CA GLY A 89 -8.50 10.83 -19.36
C GLY A 89 -7.54 11.05 -18.19
N LEU A 90 -7.67 12.18 -17.48
CA LEU A 90 -6.87 12.45 -16.28
C LEU A 90 -7.09 11.42 -15.18
N ASN A 91 -8.33 10.94 -14.99
CA ASN A 91 -8.62 9.92 -13.99
C ASN A 91 -7.91 8.59 -14.33
N ARG A 92 -7.94 8.17 -15.60
CA ARG A 92 -7.21 6.97 -16.05
C ARG A 92 -5.70 7.10 -15.82
N LEU A 93 -5.12 8.24 -16.16
CA LEU A 93 -3.69 8.51 -15.94
C LEU A 93 -3.34 8.48 -14.44
N ARG A 94 -4.18 9.08 -13.58
CA ARG A 94 -4.02 9.03 -12.13
C ARG A 94 -4.06 7.61 -11.59
N VAL A 95 -5.02 6.79 -12.04
CA VAL A 95 -5.12 5.38 -11.63
C VAL A 95 -3.87 4.60 -12.04
N VAL A 96 -3.39 4.78 -13.27
CA VAL A 96 -2.17 4.12 -13.74
C VAL A 96 -0.94 4.58 -12.94
N ALA A 97 -0.77 5.89 -12.71
CA ALA A 97 0.34 6.41 -11.92
C ALA A 97 0.33 5.86 -10.49
N ASN A 98 -0.83 5.90 -9.83
CA ASN A 98 -1.01 5.36 -8.47
C ASN A 98 -0.74 3.85 -8.41
N SER A 99 -1.15 3.09 -9.42
CA SER A 99 -0.89 1.65 -9.48
C SER A 99 0.61 1.33 -9.61
N ARG A 100 1.34 2.13 -10.40
CA ARG A 100 2.80 2.02 -10.54
C ARG A 100 3.48 2.37 -9.24
N ASP A 101 3.13 3.49 -8.62
CA ASP A 101 3.70 3.91 -7.34
C ASP A 101 3.43 2.89 -6.23
N ALA A 102 2.23 2.30 -6.20
CA ALA A 102 1.91 1.23 -5.26
C ALA A 102 2.80 0.00 -5.47
N SER A 103 3.00 -0.43 -6.72
CA SER A 103 3.88 -1.57 -7.03
C SER A 103 5.33 -1.32 -6.62
N MET A 104 5.84 -0.10 -6.83
CA MET A 104 7.18 0.30 -6.43
C MET A 104 7.34 0.29 -4.91
N ARG A 105 6.35 0.80 -4.16
CA ARG A 105 6.35 0.77 -2.69
C ARG A 105 6.36 -0.66 -2.15
N VAL A 106 5.60 -1.57 -2.77
CA VAL A 106 5.61 -2.99 -2.38
C VAL A 106 6.97 -3.64 -2.66
N ALA A 107 7.59 -3.35 -3.81
CA ALA A 107 8.92 -3.85 -4.14
C ALA A 107 9.99 -3.33 -3.16
N GLN A 108 9.95 -2.04 -2.83
CA GLN A 108 10.85 -1.42 -1.85
C GLN A 108 10.70 -2.03 -0.46
N ARG A 109 9.46 -2.28 0.00
CA ARG A 109 9.21 -2.97 1.28
C ARG A 109 9.80 -4.37 1.30
N LYS A 110 9.60 -5.16 0.24
CA LYS A 110 10.20 -6.50 0.12
C LYS A 110 11.73 -6.47 0.13
N MET A 111 12.34 -5.50 -0.53
CA MET A 111 13.79 -5.31 -0.52
C MET A 111 14.32 -4.92 0.86
N ALA A 112 13.62 -4.01 1.56
CA ALA A 112 13.97 -3.60 2.93
C ALA A 112 13.83 -4.78 3.91
N GLU A 113 12.74 -5.54 3.83
CA GLU A 113 12.55 -6.76 4.63
C GLU A 113 13.67 -7.79 4.36
N ALA A 114 14.06 -7.99 3.09
CA ALA A 114 15.16 -8.90 2.74
C ALA A 114 16.51 -8.45 3.31
N SER A 115 16.77 -7.15 3.39
CA SER A 115 18.00 -6.62 4.02
C SER A 115 18.04 -6.71 5.55
N ILE A 116 16.89 -6.88 6.21
CA ILE A 116 16.77 -6.98 7.68
C ILE A 116 16.79 -8.44 8.15
N ILE A 117 16.70 -9.43 7.25
CA ILE A 117 16.90 -10.84 7.60
C ILE A 117 18.37 -11.00 8.00
N ALA A 118 18.61 -10.98 9.30
CA ALA A 118 19.90 -11.30 9.89
C ALA A 118 20.35 -12.69 9.41
N PRO A 119 21.64 -12.87 9.12
CA PRO A 119 22.21 -14.16 8.73
C PRO A 119 21.83 -15.24 9.76
N LYS A 120 21.44 -16.41 9.26
CA LYS A 120 20.87 -17.48 10.09
C LYS A 120 21.94 -18.28 10.84
N SER A 121 23.23 -17.98 10.62
CA SER A 121 24.35 -18.65 11.27
C SER A 121 25.57 -17.75 11.45
N ALA A 122 26.33 -17.96 12.52
CA ALA A 122 27.55 -17.21 12.85
C ALA A 122 28.67 -17.34 11.79
N LYS A 123 28.66 -18.42 10.98
CA LYS A 123 29.61 -18.59 9.87
C LYS A 123 29.32 -17.60 8.73
N GLU A 124 28.04 -17.41 8.40
CA GLU A 124 27.62 -16.46 7.35
C GLU A 124 27.85 -15.01 7.77
N GLU A 125 27.79 -14.70 9.07
CA GLU A 125 28.20 -13.39 9.62
C GLU A 125 29.69 -13.12 9.44
N HIS A 126 30.53 -14.08 9.83
CA HIS A 126 31.98 -13.94 9.78
C HIS A 126 32.49 -13.81 8.34
N ASP A 127 31.95 -14.59 7.41
CA ASP A 127 32.32 -14.51 5.99
C ASP A 127 31.90 -13.16 5.36
N ALA A 128 30.77 -12.60 5.77
CA ALA A 128 30.30 -11.28 5.32
C ALA A 128 31.07 -10.10 5.95
N GLU A 129 31.70 -10.32 7.11
CA GLU A 129 32.61 -9.37 7.76
C GLU A 129 33.97 -9.37 7.06
N LEU A 130 34.52 -10.55 6.75
CA LEU A 130 35.77 -10.70 6.01
C LEU A 130 35.70 -10.09 4.60
N ALA A 131 34.55 -10.25 3.91
CA ALA A 131 34.34 -9.70 2.57
C ALA A 131 34.19 -8.18 2.53
N ARG A 132 33.88 -7.52 3.66
CA ARG A 132 33.74 -6.06 3.75
C ARG A 132 35.08 -5.33 3.88
N SER A 133 36.15 -6.03 4.21
CA SER A 133 37.46 -5.43 4.48
C SER A 133 38.46 -5.58 3.32
N PRO A 134 38.39 -4.70 2.31
CA PRO A 134 39.62 -4.26 1.63
C PRO A 134 39.88 -2.75 1.77
N ARG A 135 38.97 -1.98 2.38
CA ARG A 135 39.16 -0.54 2.62
C ARG A 135 39.87 -0.23 3.94
N ASP A 136 39.75 -1.10 4.95
CA ASP A 136 40.41 -0.91 6.25
C ASP A 136 41.81 -1.55 6.32
N SER A 137 42.19 -2.38 5.34
CA SER A 137 43.56 -2.89 5.21
C SER A 137 44.57 -1.82 4.75
N GLY A 138 44.11 -0.62 4.39
CA GLY A 138 44.94 0.56 4.11
C GLY A 138 45.05 1.54 5.29
N GLY A 139 44.58 1.16 6.48
CA GLY A 139 44.37 2.05 7.63
C GLY A 139 45.57 2.29 8.56
N THR A 140 46.74 1.73 8.28
CA THR A 140 48.00 2.10 8.95
C THR A 140 49.09 2.31 7.91
N GLY A 141 48.96 3.38 7.12
CA GLY A 141 50.13 4.03 6.54
C GLY A 141 50.91 4.73 7.65
N ASP A 142 52.24 4.66 7.56
CA ASP A 142 53.27 5.21 8.47
C ASP A 142 52.76 6.14 9.59
N ASP A 143 52.26 5.55 10.68
CA ASP A 143 51.82 6.29 11.86
C ASP A 143 53.03 6.61 12.72
N ALA A 144 53.49 7.85 12.65
CA ALA A 144 54.65 8.37 13.38
C ALA A 144 54.50 8.32 14.92
N LEU A 145 53.34 7.94 15.45
CA LEU A 145 53.09 7.76 16.89
C LEU A 145 52.81 6.30 17.29
N GLY A 146 52.87 5.36 16.33
CA GLY A 146 52.62 3.93 16.54
C GLY A 146 53.85 3.10 16.91
N GLU A 147 55.05 3.71 16.97
CA GLU A 147 56.28 3.00 17.36
C GLU A 147 56.26 2.75 18.87
N VAL A 148 55.62 1.65 19.28
CA VAL A 148 55.68 1.16 20.66
C VAL A 148 57.06 0.54 20.87
N VAL A 149 58.02 1.37 21.29
CA VAL A 149 59.34 0.92 21.71
C VAL A 149 59.17 0.11 23.01
N THR A 150 59.26 -1.21 22.92
CA THR A 150 59.18 -2.07 24.10
C THR A 150 60.47 -1.92 24.91
N SER A 151 60.41 -1.22 26.04
CA SER A 151 61.54 -1.12 26.98
C SER A 151 61.64 -2.39 27.83
N GLY A 152 62.24 -3.44 27.27
CA GLY A 152 62.44 -4.71 27.98
C GLY A 152 62.80 -5.83 27.01
N THR A 153 63.69 -6.72 27.43
CA THR A 153 64.11 -7.88 26.63
C THR A 153 63.12 -9.04 26.71
N GLY A 154 62.08 -8.90 27.54
CA GLY A 154 61.08 -9.95 27.79
C GLY A 154 61.66 -11.15 28.54
N THR A 155 62.81 -10.97 29.19
CA THR A 155 63.43 -11.99 30.04
C THR A 155 62.96 -11.84 31.47
N ASP A 156 62.89 -12.94 32.23
CA ASP A 156 62.42 -12.95 33.64
C ASP A 156 63.23 -12.03 34.57
N ALA A 157 64.40 -11.55 34.14
CA ALA A 157 65.21 -10.57 34.88
C ALA A 157 64.59 -9.16 34.91
N ASP A 158 63.71 -8.84 33.95
CA ASP A 158 62.98 -7.57 33.88
C ASP A 158 61.71 -7.58 34.76
N ALA A 159 61.31 -8.76 35.29
CA ALA A 159 60.22 -8.88 36.26
C ALA A 159 60.75 -8.51 37.65
N GLY A 160 60.22 -7.41 38.21
CA GLY A 160 60.64 -6.89 39.51
C GLY A 160 60.59 -7.93 40.65
N GLU A 161 61.21 -7.56 41.78
CA GLU A 161 61.65 -8.39 42.92
C GLU A 161 60.58 -9.25 43.63
N TYR A 162 59.33 -9.25 43.17
CA TYR A 162 58.19 -10.00 43.71
C TYR A 162 58.22 -11.51 43.41
N LEU A 163 59.17 -12.01 42.60
CA LEU A 163 59.33 -13.44 42.29
C LEU A 163 60.41 -14.16 43.12
N ASN A 164 61.21 -13.45 43.93
CA ASN A 164 62.19 -14.09 44.83
C ASN A 164 61.52 -14.44 46.17
N LYS A 165 61.32 -15.74 46.43
CA LYS A 165 60.85 -16.24 47.73
C LYS A 165 61.86 -15.92 48.84
N PRO A 166 61.41 -15.50 50.05
CA PRO A 166 62.32 -15.22 51.16
C PRO A 166 62.86 -16.51 51.80
N GLU A 167 64.16 -16.53 52.11
CA GLU A 167 64.78 -17.42 53.13
C GLU A 167 64.69 -16.80 54.53
#